data_AF-A0A397STH0-F1
#
_entry.id   AF-A0A397STH0-F1
#
_cell.length_a   1.000
_cell.length_b   1.000
_cell.length_c   1.000
_cell.angle_alpha   90.00
_cell.angle_beta   90.00
_cell.angle_gamma   90.00
#
_symmetry.space_group_name_H-M   'P 1'
#
loop_
_entity.id
_entity.type
_entity.pdbx_description
1 polymer ?
#
loop_
_entity_poly.entity_id
_entity_poly.type
_entity_poly.pdbx_seq_one_letter_code
_entity_poly.pdbx_strand_id
1 'polypeptide(L)'
;MNASETSSNPSVQTLKTKFRLTSKVLDSAREKLLELLEKEDTEELVTDRKVTQEEIDEEEEVTVDDLENGIIVTRNISLDAFLKYRETGPTVKMSLLEGKVIVHEVQLGSHAVVAGEIVGQMKIWHNYLMVFSGRNVIVGRNDSFIPDGSIQPQGLPQPPAGQECDKSGWPYPTVVVEVGLSEGVKSLHSKARKYLSQRTTIQVYIAVKIFSRRRDGTRALIAFVYERASNNPGKPVRPVLVKSFGSHTYQNIEVF
;
A
#
# COMPACT_ATOMS: atom_id res chain seq x y z
N MET A 1 12.96 -56.09 9.70
CA MET A 1 12.17 -55.40 8.65
C MET A 1 10.71 -55.52 9.09
N ASN A 2 9.98 -54.50 9.52
CA ASN A 2 10.04 -53.06 9.30
C ASN A 2 9.64 -52.30 10.57
N ALA A 3 10.34 -51.21 10.87
CA ALA A 3 9.88 -50.19 11.81
C ALA A 3 8.94 -49.23 11.04
N SER A 4 7.77 -48.95 11.62
CA SER A 4 6.80 -47.98 11.09
C SER A 4 7.17 -46.57 11.55
N GLU A 5 7.66 -45.74 10.64
CA GLU A 5 7.77 -44.30 10.85
C GLU A 5 6.41 -43.64 10.59
N THR A 6 5.75 -43.22 11.67
CA THR A 6 4.62 -42.28 11.60
C THR A 6 5.15 -40.87 11.43
N SER A 7 5.07 -40.38 10.19
CA SER A 7 5.31 -39.00 9.78
C SER A 7 4.44 -38.02 10.56
N SER A 8 5.09 -37.16 11.37
CA SER A 8 4.48 -36.02 12.05
C SER A 8 4.17 -34.90 11.05
N ASN A 9 2.89 -34.59 10.86
CA ASN A 9 2.45 -33.38 10.13
C ASN A 9 2.72 -32.11 10.96
N PRO A 10 3.14 -30.99 10.33
CA PRO A 10 3.44 -29.77 11.04
C PRO A 10 2.18 -29.04 11.49
N SER A 11 2.26 -28.57 12.73
CA SER A 11 1.36 -27.68 13.47
C SER A 11 0.58 -26.67 12.61
N VAL A 12 -0.75 -26.80 12.62
CA VAL A 12 -1.69 -25.75 12.20
C VAL A 12 -1.60 -24.61 13.21
N GLN A 13 -0.91 -23.52 12.83
CA GLN A 13 -0.87 -22.30 13.65
C GLN A 13 -2.27 -21.71 13.75
N THR A 14 -2.87 -21.76 14.94
CA THR A 14 -4.18 -21.21 15.24
C THR A 14 -4.20 -19.69 15.11
N LEU A 15 -5.09 -19.16 14.25
CA LEU A 15 -5.33 -17.73 14.07
C LEU A 15 -5.81 -17.09 15.38
N LYS A 16 -5.24 -15.92 15.73
CA LYS A 16 -5.63 -15.16 16.94
C LYS A 16 -7.03 -14.56 16.75
N THR A 17 -7.99 -14.98 17.59
CA THR A 17 -9.37 -14.46 17.60
C THR A 17 -9.53 -13.14 18.36
N LYS A 18 -8.58 -12.77 19.23
CA LYS A 18 -8.58 -11.48 19.94
C LYS A 18 -7.36 -10.66 19.55
N PHE A 19 -7.54 -9.79 18.56
CA PHE A 19 -6.50 -8.90 18.03
C PHE A 19 -6.67 -7.48 18.58
N ARG A 20 -5.61 -6.91 19.14
CA ARG A 20 -5.54 -5.50 19.54
C ARG A 20 -4.08 -5.05 19.49
N LEU A 21 -3.80 -3.99 18.72
CA LEU A 21 -2.51 -3.29 18.80
C LEU A 21 -2.61 -2.12 19.78
N THR A 22 -1.55 -1.92 20.55
CA THR A 22 -1.41 -0.76 21.43
C THR A 22 -0.97 0.46 20.61
N SER A 23 -1.30 1.67 21.07
CA SER A 23 -0.80 2.91 20.46
C SER A 23 0.72 2.89 20.37
N LYS A 24 1.42 2.48 21.44
CA LYS A 24 2.89 2.36 21.46
C LYS A 24 3.47 1.57 20.29
N VAL A 25 2.83 0.48 19.86
CA VAL A 25 3.31 -0.31 18.71
C VAL A 25 3.10 0.44 17.39
N LEU A 26 1.96 1.11 17.25
CA LEU A 26 1.66 1.90 16.04
C LEU A 26 2.53 3.16 15.96
N ASP A 27 2.74 3.83 17.08
CA ASP A 27 3.58 5.02 17.19
C ASP A 27 5.04 4.66 16.88
N SER A 28 5.55 3.55 17.42
CA SER A 28 6.90 3.07 17.10
C SER A 28 7.06 2.72 15.62
N ALA A 29 6.05 2.10 14.98
CA ALA A 29 6.11 1.85 13.54
C ALA A 29 6.07 3.15 12.73
N ARG A 30 5.28 4.13 13.16
CA ARG A 30 5.23 5.45 12.53
C ARG A 30 6.56 6.20 12.65
N GLU A 31 7.17 6.20 13.84
CA GLU A 31 8.47 6.83 14.11
C GLU A 31 9.56 6.22 13.23
N LYS A 32 9.61 4.88 13.12
CA LYS A 32 10.55 4.20 12.22
C LYS A 32 10.38 4.59 10.76
N LEU A 33 9.14 4.73 10.26
CA LEU A 33 8.91 5.20 8.90
C LEU A 33 9.30 6.67 8.70
N LEU A 34 9.16 7.51 9.74
CA LEU A 34 9.62 8.89 9.70
C LEU A 34 11.15 8.97 9.64
N GLU A 35 11.85 8.21 10.48
CA GLU A 35 13.31 8.11 10.46
C GLU A 35 13.82 7.65 9.08
N LEU A 36 13.17 6.65 8.50
CA LEU A 36 13.48 6.19 7.15
C LEU A 36 13.29 7.26 6.08
N LEU A 37 12.19 8.02 6.16
CA LEU A 37 11.92 9.13 5.24
C LEU A 37 12.92 10.28 5.42
N GLU A 38 13.34 10.56 6.66
CA GLU A 38 14.35 11.58 6.95
C GLU A 38 15.74 11.18 6.44
N LYS A 39 16.11 9.90 6.56
CA LYS A 39 17.32 9.33 5.97
C LYS A 39 17.29 9.44 4.44
N GLU A 40 16.19 9.04 3.79
CA GLU A 40 15.99 9.17 2.33
C GLU A 40 16.07 10.63 1.88
N ASP A 41 15.44 11.56 2.62
CA ASP A 41 15.50 13.00 2.37
C ASP A 41 16.94 13.54 2.53
N THR A 42 17.76 12.98 3.43
CA THR A 42 19.14 13.45 3.68
C THR A 42 20.15 12.87 2.68
N GLU A 43 20.05 11.59 2.35
CA GLU A 43 20.96 10.92 1.41
C GLU A 43 20.84 11.48 0.00
N GLU A 44 19.63 11.75 -0.50
CA GLU A 44 19.43 12.40 -1.81
C GLU A 44 20.06 13.81 -1.85
N LEU A 45 20.10 14.51 -0.71
CA LEU A 45 20.80 15.80 -0.62
C LEU A 45 22.33 15.64 -0.67
N VAL A 46 22.89 14.46 -0.40
CA VAL A 46 24.34 14.21 -0.39
C VAL A 46 24.84 13.65 -1.73
N THR A 47 24.09 12.80 -2.42
CA THR A 47 24.54 12.01 -3.60
C THR A 47 24.93 12.80 -4.86
N ASP A 48 24.67 14.11 -4.94
CA ASP A 48 25.20 15.00 -6.00
C ASP A 48 26.62 15.54 -5.71
N ARG A 49 27.25 15.15 -4.60
CA ARG A 49 28.69 15.32 -4.36
C ARG A 49 29.39 14.00 -4.67
N LYS A 50 30.50 14.02 -5.42
CA LYS A 50 31.46 12.91 -5.43
C LYS A 50 31.94 12.69 -3.98
N VAL A 51 31.36 11.73 -3.28
CA VAL A 51 31.82 11.30 -1.96
C VAL A 51 32.65 10.03 -2.13
N THR A 52 33.89 10.08 -1.65
CA THR A 52 34.86 8.99 -1.61
C THR A 52 34.47 7.95 -0.55
N GLN A 53 34.85 6.70 -0.81
CA GLN A 53 34.42 5.43 -0.18
C GLN A 53 34.74 5.24 1.33
N GLU A 54 34.85 6.29 2.13
CA GLU A 54 35.27 6.19 3.53
C GLU A 54 34.30 6.97 4.42
N GLU A 55 33.11 6.42 4.69
CA GLU A 55 32.23 6.82 5.82
C GLU A 55 30.95 5.97 5.81
N ILE A 56 31.05 4.65 6.03
CA ILE A 56 29.89 3.84 6.42
C ILE A 56 30.38 2.81 7.42
N ASP A 57 30.23 3.10 8.72
CA ASP A 57 30.25 2.09 9.77
C ASP A 57 29.19 2.40 10.83
N GLU A 58 28.41 1.35 11.13
CA GLU A 58 27.61 1.07 12.33
C GLU A 58 26.34 1.89 12.63
N GLU A 59 25.20 1.45 12.06
CA GLU A 59 23.88 1.51 12.72
C GLU A 59 23.08 0.23 12.40
N GLU A 60 22.23 -0.23 13.33
CA GLU A 60 21.34 -1.40 13.17
C GLU A 60 20.68 -1.38 11.79
N GLU A 61 20.87 -2.47 11.02
CA GLU A 61 20.47 -2.58 9.61
C GLU A 61 18.93 -2.55 9.47
N VAL A 62 18.36 -1.35 9.49
CA VAL A 62 17.00 -1.10 8.98
C VAL A 62 17.11 -1.24 7.47
N THR A 63 16.50 -2.29 6.94
CA THR A 63 16.75 -2.67 5.56
C THR A 63 15.99 -1.75 4.60
N VAL A 64 16.56 -1.47 3.42
CA VAL A 64 15.85 -0.83 2.29
C VAL A 64 14.53 -1.57 1.98
N ASP A 65 14.45 -2.86 2.31
CA ASP A 65 13.25 -3.69 2.17
C ASP A 65 12.08 -3.23 3.08
N ASP A 66 12.34 -2.58 4.22
CA ASP A 66 11.29 -2.03 5.11
C ASP A 66 10.63 -0.78 4.51
N LEU A 67 11.37 0.05 3.78
CA LEU A 67 10.84 1.21 3.05
C LEU A 67 10.01 0.75 1.85
N GLU A 68 10.49 -0.29 1.16
CA GLU A 68 9.82 -0.86 0.00
C GLU A 68 8.59 -1.71 0.33
N ASN A 69 8.57 -2.39 1.48
CA ASN A 69 7.50 -3.34 1.84
C ASN A 69 6.67 -2.93 3.06
N GLY A 70 7.07 -1.88 3.80
CA GLY A 70 6.42 -1.42 5.03
C GLY A 70 6.75 -2.25 6.28
N ILE A 71 6.43 -1.69 7.44
CA ILE A 71 6.76 -2.27 8.75
C ILE A 71 5.69 -3.27 9.19
N ILE A 72 6.08 -4.53 9.36
CA ILE A 72 5.19 -5.58 9.87
C ILE A 72 5.06 -5.44 11.38
N VAL A 73 3.88 -5.01 11.85
CA VAL A 73 3.60 -4.83 13.28
C VAL A 73 3.06 -6.09 13.96
N THR A 74 2.42 -6.99 13.20
CA THR A 74 1.98 -8.29 13.72
C THR A 74 1.72 -9.30 12.61
N ARG A 75 1.59 -10.58 12.98
CA ARG A 75 1.40 -11.71 12.07
C ARG A 75 0.26 -12.62 12.55
N ASN A 76 -0.17 -13.52 11.67
CA ASN A 76 -1.20 -14.54 11.94
C ASN A 76 -2.55 -13.93 12.36
N ILE A 77 -2.92 -12.82 11.73
CA ILE A 77 -4.19 -12.13 11.95
C ILE A 77 -5.19 -12.56 10.88
N SER A 78 -6.41 -12.90 11.30
CA SER A 78 -7.52 -13.14 10.37
C SER A 78 -8.13 -11.82 9.89
N LEU A 79 -8.68 -11.82 8.69
CA LEU A 79 -9.41 -10.69 8.10
C LEU A 79 -10.49 -10.15 9.03
N ASP A 80 -11.30 -11.02 9.64
CA ASP A 80 -12.37 -10.58 10.53
C ASP A 80 -11.83 -9.84 11.77
N ALA A 81 -10.83 -10.41 12.44
CA ALA A 81 -10.17 -9.78 13.57
C ALA A 81 -9.53 -8.43 13.22
N PHE A 82 -8.89 -8.33 12.05
CA PHE A 82 -8.32 -7.08 11.54
C PHE A 82 -9.40 -6.02 11.31
N LEU A 83 -10.46 -6.35 10.57
CA LEU A 83 -11.56 -5.44 10.26
C LEU A 83 -12.28 -4.99 11.54
N LYS A 84 -12.47 -5.88 12.52
CA LYS A 84 -13.04 -5.53 13.83
C LYS A 84 -12.13 -4.57 14.61
N TYR A 85 -10.82 -4.77 14.57
CA TYR A 85 -9.87 -3.82 15.18
C TYR A 85 -9.92 -2.46 14.48
N ARG A 86 -10.08 -2.41 13.16
CA ARG A 86 -10.19 -1.15 12.41
C ARG A 86 -11.38 -0.29 12.81
N GLU A 87 -12.48 -0.88 13.26
CA GLU A 87 -13.64 -0.17 13.79
C GLU A 87 -13.30 0.68 15.04
N THR A 88 -12.17 0.42 15.72
CA THR A 88 -11.71 1.26 16.84
C THR A 88 -11.04 2.57 16.39
N GLY A 89 -10.86 2.80 15.08
CA GLY A 89 -10.28 4.02 14.53
C GLY A 89 -8.79 4.22 14.89
N PRO A 90 -7.88 3.31 14.51
CA PRO A 90 -6.46 3.48 14.79
C PRO A 90 -5.89 4.70 14.04
N THR A 91 -4.87 5.33 14.64
CA THR A 91 -4.26 6.59 14.19
C THR A 91 -3.39 6.46 12.95
N VAL A 92 -3.05 5.23 12.55
CA VAL A 92 -2.14 4.95 11.43
C VAL A 92 -2.84 4.12 10.36
N LYS A 93 -2.52 4.41 9.10
CA LYS A 93 -2.98 3.64 7.94
C LYS A 93 -2.23 2.30 7.92
N MET A 94 -2.98 1.21 7.90
CA MET A 94 -2.44 -0.14 7.95
C MET A 94 -3.17 -1.05 6.98
N SER A 95 -2.46 -2.05 6.50
CA SER A 95 -2.94 -3.06 5.58
C SER A 95 -2.89 -4.44 6.23
N LEU A 96 -3.78 -5.33 5.80
CA LEU A 96 -3.65 -6.75 6.06
C LEU A 96 -3.18 -7.43 4.77
N LEU A 97 -2.07 -8.16 4.84
CA LEU A 97 -1.53 -8.94 3.73
C LEU A 97 -1.09 -10.31 4.23
N GLU A 98 -1.78 -11.35 3.78
CA GLU A 98 -1.49 -12.75 4.10
C GLU A 98 -1.40 -12.99 5.61
N GLY A 99 -2.26 -12.30 6.37
CA GLY A 99 -2.31 -12.35 7.82
C GLY A 99 -1.24 -11.53 8.55
N LYS A 100 -0.43 -10.75 7.82
CA LYS A 100 0.49 -9.76 8.36
C LYS A 100 -0.21 -8.40 8.39
N VAL A 101 -0.13 -7.71 9.53
CA VAL A 101 -0.57 -6.31 9.60
C VAL A 101 0.66 -5.44 9.36
N ILE A 102 0.56 -4.58 8.36
CA ILE A 102 1.69 -3.80 7.84
C ILE A 102 1.34 -2.32 7.84
N VAL A 103 2.25 -1.48 8.31
CA VAL A 103 2.19 -0.03 8.21
C VAL A 103 3.10 0.39 7.07
N HIS A 104 2.52 0.92 5.99
CA HIS A 104 3.26 1.32 4.79
C HIS A 104 3.48 2.82 4.68
N GLU A 105 2.63 3.63 5.33
CA GLU A 105 2.55 5.05 5.02
C GLU A 105 2.36 5.91 6.27
N VAL A 106 3.10 7.02 6.32
CA VAL A 106 2.92 8.12 7.25
C VAL A 106 2.19 9.25 6.55
N GLN A 107 0.96 9.51 6.97
CA GLN A 107 0.11 10.56 6.40
C GLN A 107 0.62 11.96 6.79
N LEU A 108 1.61 12.46 6.06
CA LEU A 108 2.10 13.83 6.15
C LEU A 108 1.34 14.76 5.19
N GLY A 109 1.55 16.07 5.33
CA GLY A 109 0.84 17.08 4.55
C GLY A 109 0.95 16.90 3.02
N SER A 110 2.14 16.55 2.51
CA SER A 110 2.36 16.30 1.08
C SER A 110 1.52 15.11 0.56
N HIS A 111 1.48 14.02 1.31
CA HIS A 111 0.62 12.87 1.01
C HIS A 111 -0.85 13.29 0.95
N ALA A 112 -1.32 14.00 1.99
CA ALA A 112 -2.72 14.43 2.08
C ALA A 112 -3.12 15.38 0.93
N VAL A 113 -2.25 16.31 0.56
CA VAL A 113 -2.48 17.26 -0.54
C VAL A 113 -2.61 16.52 -1.87
N VAL A 114 -1.67 15.60 -2.18
CA VAL A 114 -1.70 14.86 -3.45
C VAL A 114 -2.93 13.96 -3.54
N ALA A 115 -3.23 13.20 -2.49
CA ALA A 115 -4.42 12.34 -2.45
C ALA A 115 -5.72 13.17 -2.59
N GLY A 116 -5.80 14.27 -1.85
CA GLY A 116 -6.94 15.18 -1.88
C GLY A 116 -7.16 15.83 -3.23
N GLU A 117 -6.09 16.24 -3.91
CA GLU A 117 -6.16 16.85 -5.25
C GLU A 117 -6.70 15.85 -6.27
N ILE A 118 -6.18 14.62 -6.31
CA ILE A 118 -6.63 13.59 -7.26
C ILE A 118 -8.13 13.28 -7.04
N VAL A 119 -8.53 13.06 -5.79
CA VAL A 119 -9.92 12.79 -5.41
C VAL A 119 -10.83 13.99 -5.74
N GLY A 120 -10.37 15.21 -5.46
CA GLY A 120 -11.09 16.44 -5.74
C GLY A 120 -11.35 16.63 -7.23
N GLN A 121 -10.31 16.45 -8.06
CA GLN A 121 -10.41 16.56 -9.52
C GLN A 121 -11.36 15.50 -10.10
N MET A 122 -11.31 14.26 -9.61
CA MET A 122 -12.25 13.21 -10.03
C MET A 122 -13.71 13.60 -9.74
N LYS A 123 -13.97 14.19 -8.57
CA LYS A 123 -15.32 14.66 -8.20
C LYS A 123 -15.79 15.83 -9.08
N ILE A 124 -14.90 16.77 -9.40
CA ILE A 124 -15.20 17.92 -10.27
C ILE A 124 -15.46 17.46 -11.70
N TRP A 125 -14.71 16.47 -12.17
CA TRP A 125 -14.80 15.97 -13.54
C TRP A 125 -16.20 15.43 -13.87
N HIS A 126 -16.88 14.78 -12.92
CA HIS A 126 -18.21 14.26 -13.17
C HIS A 126 -19.10 14.18 -11.92
N ASN A 127 -20.27 14.83 -11.99
CA ASN A 127 -21.19 15.00 -10.85
C ASN A 127 -21.85 13.70 -10.34
N TYR A 128 -21.77 12.60 -11.09
CA TYR A 128 -22.32 11.30 -10.69
C TYR A 128 -21.27 10.34 -10.13
N LEU A 129 -20.08 10.84 -9.77
CA LEU A 129 -19.07 10.06 -9.08
C LEU A 129 -19.20 10.23 -7.57
N MET A 130 -19.21 9.11 -6.86
CA MET A 130 -19.01 9.07 -5.42
C MET A 130 -17.52 8.85 -5.14
N VAL A 131 -16.98 9.64 -4.22
CA VAL A 131 -15.61 9.47 -3.75
C VAL A 131 -15.63 9.22 -2.25
N PHE A 132 -14.87 8.20 -1.84
CA PHE A 132 -14.72 7.79 -0.45
C PHE A 132 -13.24 7.83 -0.07
N SER A 133 -12.96 8.39 1.11
CA SER A 133 -11.68 8.25 1.79
C SER A 133 -11.83 7.26 2.95
N GLY A 134 -10.79 6.49 3.25
CA GLY A 134 -10.77 5.63 4.45
C GLY A 134 -11.63 4.37 4.38
N ARG A 135 -12.20 4.03 3.22
CA ARG A 135 -13.00 2.81 3.01
C ARG A 135 -12.10 1.57 3.00
N ASN A 136 -12.48 0.50 3.68
CA ASN A 136 -11.78 -0.78 3.52
C ASN A 136 -12.08 -1.41 2.16
N VAL A 137 -11.07 -2.04 1.57
CA VAL A 137 -11.20 -2.83 0.34
C VAL A 137 -10.57 -4.21 0.58
N ILE A 138 -11.41 -5.22 0.68
CA ILE A 138 -11.01 -6.64 0.80
C ILE A 138 -10.50 -7.09 -0.57
N VAL A 139 -9.20 -7.30 -0.73
CA VAL A 139 -8.58 -7.65 -2.03
C VAL A 139 -8.22 -9.12 -2.16
N GLY A 140 -8.44 -9.90 -1.09
CA GLY A 140 -8.12 -11.32 -1.05
C GLY A 140 -8.83 -12.02 0.11
N ARG A 141 -8.57 -13.33 0.27
CA ARG A 141 -9.17 -14.12 1.36
C ARG A 141 -8.76 -13.62 2.74
N ASN A 142 -7.53 -13.14 2.88
CA ASN A 142 -6.99 -12.61 4.13
C ASN A 142 -6.22 -11.30 3.92
N ASP A 143 -6.66 -10.53 2.92
CA ASP A 143 -5.99 -9.31 2.49
C ASP A 143 -7.00 -8.16 2.44
N SER A 144 -6.65 -7.02 3.02
CA SER A 144 -7.46 -5.82 3.00
C SER A 144 -6.59 -4.58 3.01
N PHE A 145 -6.96 -3.62 2.18
CA PHE A 145 -6.34 -2.31 2.11
C PHE A 145 -7.33 -1.21 2.48
N ILE A 146 -6.80 -0.02 2.69
CA ILE A 146 -7.56 1.21 2.77
C ILE A 146 -6.91 2.14 1.76
N PRO A 147 -7.47 2.37 0.59
CA PRO A 147 -6.90 3.32 -0.35
C PRO A 147 -7.06 4.76 0.12
N ASP A 148 -6.22 5.63 -0.43
CA ASP A 148 -6.31 7.09 -0.21
C ASP A 148 -7.52 7.69 -0.92
N GLY A 149 -7.94 7.08 -2.03
CA GLY A 149 -9.19 7.39 -2.72
C GLY A 149 -9.85 6.15 -3.30
N SER A 150 -11.17 6.06 -3.12
CA SER A 150 -12.04 5.09 -3.81
C SER A 150 -13.10 5.86 -4.59
N ILE A 151 -13.13 5.69 -5.91
CA ILE A 151 -14.07 6.39 -6.80
C ILE A 151 -14.94 5.39 -7.53
N GLN A 152 -16.24 5.67 -7.59
CA GLN A 152 -17.22 4.85 -8.32
C GLN A 152 -18.40 5.67 -8.83
N PRO A 153 -19.10 5.21 -9.87
CA PRO A 153 -20.40 5.72 -10.24
C PRO A 153 -21.41 5.62 -9.09
N GLN A 154 -22.32 6.58 -9.02
CA GLN A 154 -23.51 6.47 -8.20
C GLN A 154 -24.41 5.33 -8.71
N GLY A 155 -25.02 4.58 -7.79
CA GLY A 155 -26.00 3.55 -8.14
C GLY A 155 -25.41 2.25 -8.69
N LEU A 156 -24.14 1.93 -8.38
CA LEU A 156 -23.61 0.59 -8.65
C LEU A 156 -24.51 -0.48 -7.99
N PRO A 157 -24.82 -1.58 -8.71
CA PRO A 157 -25.63 -2.66 -8.16
C PRO A 157 -24.91 -3.31 -6.97
N GLN A 158 -25.71 -3.85 -6.04
CA GLN A 158 -25.16 -4.61 -4.93
C GLN A 158 -24.45 -5.88 -5.47
N PRO A 159 -23.21 -6.15 -5.04
CA PRO A 159 -22.52 -7.36 -5.47
C PRO A 159 -23.18 -8.62 -4.89
N PRO A 160 -22.99 -9.79 -5.52
CA PRO A 160 -23.37 -11.07 -4.94
C PRO A 160 -22.71 -11.31 -3.57
N ALA A 161 -23.33 -12.16 -2.76
CA ALA A 161 -22.80 -12.56 -1.46
C ALA A 161 -21.37 -13.14 -1.61
N GLY A 162 -20.45 -12.69 -0.75
CA GLY A 162 -19.04 -13.06 -0.80
C GLY A 162 -18.18 -12.29 -1.82
N GLN A 163 -18.78 -11.41 -2.62
CA GLN A 163 -18.08 -10.52 -3.57
C GLN A 163 -18.07 -9.05 -3.13
N GLU A 164 -18.41 -8.78 -1.88
CA GLU A 164 -18.48 -7.44 -1.34
C GLU A 164 -17.06 -6.90 -1.08
N CYS A 165 -16.91 -5.58 -1.21
CA CYS A 165 -15.64 -4.91 -0.99
C CYS A 165 -15.31 -4.72 0.50
N ASP A 166 -16.33 -4.70 1.36
CA ASP A 166 -16.21 -4.48 2.80
C ASP A 166 -17.34 -5.19 3.57
N LYS A 167 -17.29 -5.13 4.90
CA LYS A 167 -18.31 -5.73 5.79
C LYS A 167 -19.70 -5.12 5.65
N SER A 168 -19.80 -3.93 5.08
CA SER A 168 -21.07 -3.23 4.86
C SER A 168 -21.75 -3.65 3.55
N GLY A 169 -21.14 -4.56 2.79
CA GLY A 169 -21.77 -5.21 1.65
C GLY A 169 -21.70 -4.41 0.34
N TRP A 170 -20.82 -3.42 0.27
CA TRP A 170 -20.77 -2.53 -0.89
C TRP A 170 -20.04 -3.12 -2.10
N PRO A 171 -20.36 -2.63 -3.32
CA PRO A 171 -19.58 -2.93 -4.51
C PRO A 171 -18.16 -2.36 -4.39
N TYR A 172 -17.21 -3.02 -5.07
CA TYR A 172 -15.88 -2.48 -5.25
C TYR A 172 -15.91 -1.15 -6.00
N PRO A 173 -15.00 -0.22 -5.68
CA PRO A 173 -14.85 1.00 -6.45
C PRO A 173 -14.36 0.67 -7.87
N THR A 174 -14.67 1.55 -8.82
CA THR A 174 -14.17 1.43 -10.20
C THR A 174 -12.72 1.88 -10.29
N VAL A 175 -12.36 2.92 -9.53
CA VAL A 175 -11.00 3.48 -9.49
C VAL A 175 -10.50 3.50 -8.05
N VAL A 176 -9.25 3.11 -7.86
CA VAL A 176 -8.55 3.21 -6.59
C VAL A 176 -7.32 4.11 -6.74
N VAL A 177 -7.07 4.96 -5.75
CA VAL A 177 -5.91 5.84 -5.66
C VAL A 177 -5.09 5.48 -4.42
N GLU A 178 -3.78 5.32 -4.59
CA GLU A 178 -2.80 5.22 -3.51
C GLU A 178 -1.68 6.23 -3.74
N VAL A 179 -1.25 6.88 -2.67
CA VAL A 179 -0.15 7.84 -2.66
C VAL A 179 0.91 7.35 -1.70
N GLY A 180 2.07 6.98 -2.22
CA GLY A 180 3.24 6.62 -1.43
C GLY A 180 4.13 7.84 -1.21
N LEU A 181 4.25 8.30 0.03
CA LEU A 181 5.31 9.21 0.44
C LEU A 181 6.43 8.39 1.10
N SER A 182 6.10 7.68 2.17
CA SER A 182 6.99 6.70 2.80
C SER A 182 6.84 5.30 2.21
N GLU A 183 5.70 5.00 1.57
CA GLU A 183 5.54 3.73 0.86
C GLU A 183 6.44 3.69 -0.39
N GLY A 184 7.21 2.62 -0.54
CA GLY A 184 8.07 2.40 -1.70
C GLY A 184 7.33 1.97 -2.98
N VAL A 185 8.04 2.06 -4.10
CA VAL A 185 7.48 1.84 -5.44
C VAL A 185 7.10 0.36 -5.63
N LYS A 186 7.86 -0.58 -5.06
CA LYS A 186 7.59 -2.02 -5.10
C LYS A 186 6.29 -2.37 -4.40
N SER A 187 5.98 -1.77 -3.24
CA SER A 187 4.69 -1.96 -2.57
C SER A 187 3.54 -1.43 -3.44
N LEU A 188 3.68 -0.24 -4.02
CA LEU A 188 2.67 0.33 -4.93
C LEU A 188 2.41 -0.58 -6.15
N HIS A 189 3.47 -1.12 -6.79
CA HIS A 189 3.32 -2.11 -7.87
C HIS A 189 2.66 -3.40 -7.39
N SER A 190 2.99 -3.88 -6.19
CA SER A 190 2.44 -5.10 -5.62
C SER A 190 0.94 -4.95 -5.32
N LYS A 191 0.52 -3.77 -4.83
CA LYS A 191 -0.89 -3.43 -4.62
C LYS A 191 -1.68 -3.47 -5.93
N ALA A 192 -1.11 -3.03 -7.05
CA ALA A 192 -1.77 -3.10 -8.36
C ALA A 192 -2.24 -4.54 -8.69
N ARG A 193 -1.41 -5.55 -8.42
CA ARG A 193 -1.74 -6.97 -8.66
C ARG A 193 -2.91 -7.44 -7.81
N LYS A 194 -3.01 -6.97 -6.56
CA LYS A 194 -4.09 -7.33 -5.64
C LYS A 194 -5.39 -6.60 -5.99
N TYR A 195 -5.31 -5.29 -6.23
CA TYR A 195 -6.47 -4.48 -6.62
C TYR A 195 -7.06 -4.89 -7.96
N LEU A 196 -6.25 -5.32 -8.93
CA LEU A 196 -6.72 -5.76 -10.25
C LEU A 196 -6.87 -7.28 -10.38
N SER A 197 -6.84 -8.00 -9.26
CA SER A 197 -7.02 -9.45 -9.23
C SER A 197 -8.46 -9.86 -9.60
N GLN A 198 -8.67 -11.15 -9.82
CA GLN A 198 -10.01 -11.72 -10.07
C GLN A 198 -10.95 -11.59 -8.85
N ARG A 199 -10.43 -11.29 -7.65
CA ARG A 199 -11.24 -11.13 -6.44
C ARG A 199 -12.10 -9.86 -6.48
N THR A 200 -11.66 -8.84 -7.21
CA THR A 200 -12.27 -7.50 -7.22
C THR A 200 -12.83 -7.17 -8.60
N THR A 201 -13.65 -6.13 -8.69
CA THR A 201 -14.13 -5.58 -9.97
C THR A 201 -13.51 -4.21 -10.30
N ILE A 202 -12.46 -3.79 -9.57
CA ILE A 202 -11.75 -2.52 -9.77
C ILE A 202 -11.16 -2.46 -11.18
N GLN A 203 -11.41 -1.40 -11.93
CA GLN A 203 -10.97 -1.29 -13.32
C GLN A 203 -9.67 -0.48 -13.46
N VAL A 204 -9.49 0.52 -12.60
CA VAL A 204 -8.33 1.42 -12.66
C VAL A 204 -7.68 1.51 -11.29
N TYR A 205 -6.36 1.41 -11.28
CA TYR A 205 -5.54 1.69 -10.11
C TYR A 205 -4.54 2.80 -10.45
N ILE A 206 -4.55 3.87 -9.65
CA ILE A 206 -3.64 5.01 -9.77
C ILE A 206 -2.72 4.97 -8.56
N ALA A 207 -1.42 4.83 -8.81
CA ALA A 207 -0.40 4.96 -7.78
C ALA A 207 0.42 6.22 -8.02
N VAL A 208 0.71 6.99 -6.96
CA VAL A 208 1.62 8.12 -7.04
C VAL A 208 2.72 7.93 -6.01
N LYS A 209 3.97 7.85 -6.46
CA LYS A 209 5.13 7.96 -5.57
C LYS A 209 5.55 9.41 -5.47
N ILE A 210 5.63 9.93 -4.25
CA ILE A 210 6.27 11.20 -3.91
C ILE A 210 7.69 10.85 -3.43
N PHE A 211 8.68 11.45 -4.07
CA PHE A 211 10.08 11.23 -3.73
C PHE A 211 10.54 12.16 -2.62
N SER A 212 11.75 11.88 -2.16
CA SER A 212 12.48 12.69 -1.21
C SER A 212 12.59 14.16 -1.61
N ARG A 213 12.80 14.99 -0.58
CA ARG A 213 12.89 16.43 -0.73
C ARG A 213 14.23 16.79 -1.33
N ARG A 214 14.17 17.56 -2.41
CA ARG A 214 15.34 18.09 -3.11
C ARG A 214 15.91 19.30 -2.36
N ARG A 215 17.15 19.68 -2.71
CA ARG A 215 17.84 20.85 -2.15
C ARG A 215 17.08 22.16 -2.32
N ASP A 216 16.31 22.29 -3.40
CA ASP A 216 15.47 23.47 -3.68
C ASP A 216 14.15 23.49 -2.89
N GLY A 217 13.93 22.51 -2.01
CA GLY A 217 12.73 22.36 -1.20
C GLY A 217 11.55 21.72 -1.94
N THR A 218 11.70 21.39 -3.22
CA THR A 218 10.66 20.71 -4.01
C THR A 218 10.72 19.18 -3.84
N ARG A 219 9.68 18.49 -4.29
CA ARG A 219 9.64 17.02 -4.39
C ARG A 219 9.29 16.62 -5.82
N ALA A 220 9.85 15.52 -6.28
CA ALA A 220 9.41 14.89 -7.52
C ALA A 220 8.23 13.96 -7.24
N LEU A 221 7.42 13.72 -8.28
CA LEU A 221 6.34 12.74 -8.23
C LEU A 221 6.37 11.90 -9.49
N ILE A 222 6.05 10.61 -9.36
CA ILE A 222 5.73 9.75 -10.49
C ILE A 222 4.34 9.17 -10.28
N ALA A 223 3.47 9.37 -11.25
CA ALA A 223 2.16 8.75 -11.32
C ALA A 223 2.20 7.54 -12.26
N PHE A 224 1.59 6.46 -11.81
CA PHE A 224 1.40 5.21 -12.54
C PHE A 224 -0.09 4.94 -12.65
N VAL A 225 -0.57 4.68 -13.87
CA VAL A 225 -1.94 4.24 -14.12
C VAL A 225 -1.90 2.80 -14.58
N TYR A 226 -2.68 1.96 -13.90
CA TYR A 226 -2.91 0.57 -14.26
C TYR A 226 -4.36 0.39 -14.62
N GLU A 227 -4.61 -0.38 -15.67
CA GLU A 227 -5.94 -0.77 -16.09
C GLU A 227 -6.09 -2.28 -15.98
N ARG A 228 -7.29 -2.74 -15.63
CA ARG A 228 -7.63 -4.15 -15.66
C ARG A 228 -7.51 -4.64 -17.11
N ALA A 229 -6.50 -5.47 -17.36
CA ALA A 229 -6.40 -6.17 -18.63
C ALA A 229 -7.60 -7.11 -18.78
N SER A 230 -8.34 -6.98 -19.89
CA SER A 230 -9.60 -7.67 -20.08
C SER A 230 -9.49 -9.19 -20.13
N ASN A 231 -8.33 -9.81 -20.46
CA ASN A 231 -8.19 -11.28 -20.51
C ASN A 231 -6.72 -11.78 -20.64
N ASN A 232 -5.89 -11.72 -19.60
CA ASN A 232 -4.65 -12.52 -19.59
C ASN A 232 -4.20 -12.90 -18.17
N PRO A 233 -4.75 -13.98 -17.59
CA PRO A 233 -4.17 -14.56 -16.38
C PRO A 233 -2.70 -14.93 -16.63
N GLY A 234 -1.79 -14.37 -15.82
CA GLY A 234 -0.35 -14.68 -15.87
C GLY A 234 0.55 -13.59 -16.48
N LYS A 235 0.02 -12.50 -17.05
CA LYS A 235 0.87 -11.36 -17.44
C LYS A 235 1.21 -10.47 -16.23
N PRO A 236 2.44 -9.93 -16.15
CA PRO A 236 2.78 -8.95 -15.12
C PRO A 236 1.85 -7.74 -15.25
N VAL A 237 1.28 -7.29 -14.13
CA VAL A 237 0.52 -6.05 -14.07
C VAL A 237 1.49 -4.90 -14.25
N ARG A 238 1.44 -4.25 -15.41
CA ARG A 238 2.30 -3.13 -15.78
C ARG A 238 1.46 -1.86 -15.93
N PRO A 239 2.04 -0.68 -15.63
CA PRO A 239 1.33 0.57 -15.84
C PRO A 239 1.11 0.78 -17.35
N VAL A 240 -0.10 1.22 -17.71
CA VAL A 240 -0.43 1.65 -19.09
C VAL A 240 0.02 3.09 -19.34
N LEU A 241 0.21 3.87 -18.27
CA LEU A 241 0.75 5.23 -18.31
C LEU A 241 1.68 5.46 -17.13
N VAL A 242 2.83 6.08 -17.41
CA VAL A 242 3.76 6.59 -16.40
C VAL A 242 3.99 8.07 -16.70
N LYS A 243 3.81 8.92 -15.69
CA LYS A 243 4.01 10.37 -15.82
C LYS A 243 4.87 10.88 -14.67
N SER A 244 5.98 11.51 -15.02
CA SER A 244 6.87 12.20 -14.06
C SER A 244 6.50 13.68 -13.96
N PHE A 245 6.58 14.21 -12.72
CA PHE A 245 6.37 15.60 -12.36
C PHE A 245 7.55 16.05 -11.50
N GLY A 246 8.15 17.20 -11.86
CA GLY A 246 9.51 17.51 -11.42
C GLY A 246 10.53 16.68 -12.22
N SER A 247 11.76 17.15 -12.35
CA SER A 247 12.79 16.62 -13.27
C SER A 247 13.34 15.21 -12.99
N HIS A 248 12.57 14.29 -12.40
CA HIS A 248 13.02 12.92 -12.12
C HIS A 248 12.87 12.04 -13.37
N THR A 249 13.98 11.48 -13.85
CA THR A 249 14.02 10.59 -15.02
C THR A 249 13.76 9.14 -14.60
N TYR A 250 12.87 8.48 -15.33
CA TYR A 250 12.52 7.06 -15.19
C TYR A 250 13.63 6.15 -15.75
N GLN A 251 14.87 6.27 -15.28
CA GLN A 251 16.00 5.54 -15.85
C GLN A 251 16.57 4.40 -14.99
N ASN A 252 16.17 4.25 -13.72
CA ASN A 252 16.77 3.24 -12.82
C ASN A 252 15.79 2.31 -12.09
N ILE A 253 14.55 2.14 -12.58
CA ILE A 253 13.64 1.13 -12.00
C ILE A 253 13.59 -0.06 -12.95
N GLU A 254 14.40 -1.08 -12.67
CA GLU A 254 14.30 -2.38 -13.33
C GLU A 254 12.87 -2.91 -13.14
N VAL A 255 12.14 -3.00 -14.24
CA VAL A 255 10.76 -3.47 -14.27
C VAL A 255 10.78 -5.00 -14.13
N PHE A 256 10.58 -5.51 -12.91
CA PHE A 256 10.34 -6.93 -12.63
C PHE A 256 8.88 -7.34 -12.90
#